data_AF-A0A7R7BYF0-F1
#
_entry.id   AF-A0A7R7BYF0-F1
#
_cell.length_a   1.000
_cell.length_b   1.000
_cell.length_c   1.000
_cell.angle_alpha   90.00
_cell.angle_beta   90.00
_cell.angle_gamma   90.00
#
_symmetry.space_group_name_H-M   'P 1'
#
loop_
_entity.id
_entity.type
_entity.pdbx_description
1 polymer ?
#
loop_
_entity_poly.entity_id
_entity_poly.type
_entity_poly.pdbx_seq_one_letter_code
_entity_poly.pdbx_strand_id
1 'polypeptide(L)'
;MRYRASKLDCDACALKPQCCPNAPARKILRSIHEGARDMARDIAAIDAYVTSRREGKKVEMLFAHLKRILKLDRLRLRGPNGARDEFHLAAAAQNLRKLAKLIPVPTPKPA
;
A
#
# COMPACT_ATOMS: atom_id res chain seq x y z
N MET A 1 -15.87 9.97 -18.99
CA MET A 1 -15.95 10.77 -20.23
C MET A 1 -15.55 9.91 -21.43
N ARG A 2 -16.38 9.84 -22.47
CA ARG A 2 -16.11 9.06 -23.68
C ARG A 2 -15.66 10.00 -24.80
N TYR A 3 -14.41 9.88 -25.22
CA TYR A 3 -13.90 10.54 -26.43
C TYR A 3 -14.04 9.58 -27.62
N ARG A 4 -14.50 10.10 -28.75
CA ARG A 4 -14.55 9.39 -30.03
C ARG A 4 -14.08 10.34 -31.12
N ALA A 5 -13.03 9.96 -31.82
CA ALA A 5 -12.56 10.70 -32.99
C ALA A 5 -13.50 10.47 -34.18
N SER A 6 -13.53 11.44 -35.11
CA SER A 6 -14.15 11.25 -36.42
C SER A 6 -13.40 10.17 -37.20
N LYS A 7 -14.13 9.42 -38.03
CA LYS A 7 -13.53 8.45 -38.93
C LYS A 7 -12.67 9.14 -39.99
N LEU A 8 -13.16 10.25 -40.56
CA LEU A 8 -12.47 11.01 -41.61
C LEU A 8 -11.08 11.48 -41.13
N ASP A 9 -11.03 12.08 -39.93
CA ASP A 9 -9.77 12.53 -39.33
C ASP A 9 -8.82 11.36 -39.05
N CYS A 10 -9.36 10.23 -38.58
CA CYS A 10 -8.56 9.04 -38.33
C CYS A 10 -8.02 8.42 -39.63
N ASP A 11 -8.80 8.39 -40.71
CA ASP A 11 -8.42 7.78 -41.98
C ASP A 11 -7.21 8.48 -42.61
N ALA A 12 -7.08 9.80 -42.45
CA ALA A 12 -5.91 10.56 -42.89
C ALA A 12 -4.73 10.54 -41.88
N CYS A 13 -4.93 9.99 -40.68
CA CYS A 13 -3.93 10.04 -39.60
C CYS A 13 -2.89 8.92 -39.74
N ALA A 14 -1.62 9.30 -39.93
CA ALA A 14 -0.48 8.36 -40.02
C ALA A 14 -0.30 7.48 -38.77
N LEU A 15 -0.78 7.91 -37.59
CA LEU A 15 -0.69 7.15 -36.35
C LEU A 15 -1.85 6.16 -36.14
N LYS A 16 -2.87 6.15 -37.01
CA LYS A 16 -4.03 5.23 -36.90
C LYS A 16 -3.63 3.76 -36.72
N PRO A 17 -2.64 3.22 -37.47
CA PRO A 17 -2.23 1.82 -37.30
C PRO A 17 -1.69 1.50 -35.90
N GLN A 18 -1.08 2.47 -35.22
CA GLN A 18 -0.56 2.29 -33.86
C GLN A 18 -1.65 2.53 -32.80
N CYS A 19 -2.46 3.57 -32.98
CA CYS A 19 -3.39 4.04 -31.95
C CYS A 19 -4.72 3.28 -31.91
N CYS A 20 -5.19 2.77 -33.04
CA CYS A 20 -6.46 2.05 -33.17
C CYS A 20 -6.39 1.01 -34.31
N PRO A 21 -5.53 -0.02 -34.19
CA PRO A 21 -5.25 -0.96 -35.28
C PRO A 21 -6.49 -1.71 -35.78
N ASN A 22 -7.37 -2.10 -34.85
CA ASN A 22 -8.53 -2.94 -35.11
C ASN A 22 -9.86 -2.18 -35.06
N ALA A 23 -9.83 -0.85 -35.11
CA ALA A 23 -11.02 -0.01 -34.99
C ALA A 23 -11.07 1.06 -36.09
N PRO A 24 -12.27 1.39 -36.61
CA PRO A 24 -12.39 2.37 -37.69
C PRO A 24 -11.99 3.80 -37.27
N ALA A 25 -12.06 4.10 -35.96
CA ALA A 25 -11.65 5.38 -35.39
C ALA A 25 -11.28 5.22 -33.91
N ARG A 26 -10.42 6.11 -33.39
CA ARG A 26 -10.00 6.10 -31.99
C ARG A 26 -11.20 6.31 -31.06
N LYS A 27 -11.33 5.43 -30.06
CA LYS A 27 -12.29 5.55 -28.96
C LYS A 27 -11.54 5.44 -27.64
N ILE A 28 -11.75 6.39 -26.75
CA ILE A 28 -11.16 6.37 -25.40
C ILE A 28 -12.28 6.51 -24.39
N LEU A 29 -12.36 5.57 -23.46
CA LEU A 29 -13.21 5.71 -22.28
C LEU A 29 -12.32 6.14 -21.12
N ARG A 30 -12.39 7.42 -20.75
CA ARG A 30 -11.79 7.91 -19.50
C ARG A 30 -12.80 7.80 -18.37
N SER A 31 -12.35 7.44 -17.17
CA SER A 31 -13.17 7.52 -15.98
C SER A 31 -13.62 8.97 -15.73
N ILE A 32 -14.76 9.15 -15.07
CA ILE A 32 -15.13 10.47 -14.53
C ILE A 32 -14.16 10.91 -13.41
N HIS A 33 -13.51 9.94 -12.76
CA HIS A 33 -12.51 10.17 -11.71
C HIS A 33 -11.08 10.10 -12.25
N GLU A 34 -10.87 10.24 -13.57
CA GLU A 34 -9.53 10.07 -14.14
C GLU A 34 -8.54 11.12 -13.59
N GLY A 35 -8.99 12.35 -13.33
CA GLY A 35 -8.14 13.38 -12.70
C GLY A 35 -7.64 12.97 -11.31
N ALA A 36 -8.47 12.32 -10.50
CA ALA A 36 -8.05 11.79 -9.20
C ALA A 36 -7.05 10.63 -9.34
N ARG A 37 -7.19 9.82 -10.40
CA ARG A 37 -6.22 8.75 -10.70
C ARG A 37 -4.90 9.29 -11.22
N ASP A 38 -4.93 10.29 -12.09
CA ASP A 38 -3.74 10.99 -12.59
C ASP A 38 -2.98 11.59 -11.40
N MET A 39 -3.66 12.32 -10.51
CA MET A 39 -3.06 12.81 -9.25
C MET A 39 -2.45 11.69 -8.39
N ALA A 40 -3.15 10.56 -8.24
CA ALA A 40 -2.62 9.43 -7.47
C ALA A 40 -1.37 8.80 -8.13
N ARG A 41 -1.31 8.74 -9.47
CA ARG A 41 -0.12 8.27 -10.21
C ARG A 41 1.04 9.24 -10.05
N ASP A 42 0.77 10.54 -10.13
CA ASP A 42 1.78 11.59 -9.97
C ASP A 42 2.39 11.54 -8.57
N ILE A 43 1.54 11.44 -7.53
CA ILE A 43 2.00 11.24 -6.15
C ILE A 43 2.82 9.95 -6.03
N ALA A 44 2.38 8.87 -6.67
CA ALA A 44 3.05 7.58 -6.58
C ALA A 44 4.47 7.58 -7.19
N ALA A 45 4.73 8.49 -8.14
CA ALA A 45 6.04 8.66 -8.77
C ALA A 45 7.04 9.43 -7.89
N ILE A 46 6.58 10.11 -6.84
CA ILE A 46 7.45 10.91 -5.95
C ILE A 46 8.24 9.99 -5.03
N ASP A 47 9.56 10.21 -4.91
CA ASP A 47 10.45 9.44 -4.02
C ASP A 47 10.02 9.48 -2.54
N ALA A 48 9.49 10.63 -2.10
CA ALA A 48 8.91 10.79 -0.77
C ALA A 48 7.73 9.83 -0.54
N TYR A 49 6.88 9.62 -1.55
CA TYR A 49 5.78 8.66 -1.45
C TYR A 49 6.30 7.23 -1.39
N VAL A 50 7.31 6.88 -2.19
CA VAL A 50 7.94 5.55 -2.15
C VAL A 50 8.51 5.26 -0.75
N THR A 51 9.17 6.25 -0.15
CA THR A 51 9.71 6.16 1.21
C THR A 51 8.59 5.99 2.24
N SER A 52 7.59 6.87 2.22
CA SER A 52 6.42 6.78 3.09
C SER A 52 5.70 5.43 2.99
N ARG A 53 5.54 4.89 1.77
CA ARG A 53 4.96 3.55 1.54
C ARG A 53 5.79 2.44 2.16
N ARG A 54 7.12 2.49 2.04
CA ARG A 54 8.02 1.50 2.65
C ARG A 54 7.93 1.55 4.17
N GLU A 55 7.82 2.75 4.75
CA GLU A 55 7.65 2.94 6.19
C GLU A 55 6.28 2.46 6.67
N GLY A 56 5.20 2.80 5.94
CA GLY A 56 3.84 2.33 6.21
C GLY A 56 3.77 0.81 6.26
N LYS A 57 4.42 0.10 5.32
CA LYS A 57 4.51 -1.37 5.35
C LYS A 57 5.17 -1.91 6.62
N LYS A 58 6.20 -1.23 7.17
CA LYS A 58 6.84 -1.64 8.43
C LYS A 58 5.84 -1.55 9.59
N VAL A 59 5.06 -0.47 9.63
CA VAL A 59 4.03 -0.24 10.66
C VAL A 59 2.88 -1.25 10.52
N GLU A 60 2.33 -1.42 9.32
CA GLU A 60 1.26 -2.38 9.03
C GLU A 60 1.64 -3.80 9.47
N MET A 61 2.88 -4.21 9.21
CA MET A 61 3.39 -5.51 9.64
C MET A 61 3.47 -5.66 11.16
N LEU A 62 3.77 -4.59 11.90
CA LEU A 62 3.73 -4.63 13.37
C LEU A 62 2.31 -4.90 13.87
N PHE A 63 1.30 -4.19 13.35
CA PHE A 63 -0.10 -4.43 13.71
C PHE A 63 -0.59 -5.83 13.29
N ALA A 64 -0.15 -6.33 12.13
CA ALA A 64 -0.46 -7.70 11.70
C ALA A 64 0.12 -8.74 12.67
N HIS A 65 1.36 -8.52 13.15
CA HIS A 65 1.99 -9.36 14.16
C HIS A 65 1.32 -9.26 15.53
N LEU A 66 0.91 -8.07 15.97
CA LEU A 66 0.15 -7.91 17.23
C LEU A 66 -1.12 -8.77 17.21
N LYS A 67 -1.92 -8.66 16.15
CA LYS A 67 -3.15 -9.45 15.99
C LYS A 67 -2.85 -10.95 15.89
N ARG A 68 -1.97 -11.36 14.98
CA ARG A 68 -1.77 -12.80 14.69
C ARG A 68 -1.01 -13.55 15.79
N ILE A 69 -0.02 -12.92 16.42
CA ILE A 69 0.93 -13.56 17.33
C ILE A 69 0.58 -13.29 18.79
N LEU A 70 0.31 -12.02 19.15
CA LEU A 70 -0.11 -11.66 20.51
C LEU A 70 -1.61 -11.80 20.73
N LYS A 71 -2.39 -12.16 19.69
CA LYS A 71 -3.85 -12.37 19.76
C LYS A 71 -4.60 -11.15 20.30
N LEU A 72 -4.11 -9.95 19.96
CA LEU A 72 -4.77 -8.69 20.29
C LEU A 72 -5.92 -8.41 19.31
N ASP A 73 -6.93 -9.29 19.32
CA ASP A 73 -8.10 -9.21 18.43
C ASP A 73 -9.22 -8.35 19.02
N ARG A 74 -9.21 -8.14 20.35
CA ARG A 74 -10.15 -7.27 21.07
C ARG A 74 -9.44 -6.59 22.24
N LEU A 75 -9.86 -5.36 22.52
CA LEU A 75 -9.49 -4.65 23.73
C LEU A 75 -10.41 -5.07 24.87
N ARG A 76 -9.84 -5.32 26.04
CA ARG A 76 -10.56 -5.79 27.23
C ARG A 76 -10.96 -4.65 28.17
N LEU A 77 -10.17 -3.59 28.19
CA LEU A 77 -10.39 -2.39 28.98
C LEU A 77 -11.28 -1.41 28.19
N ARG A 78 -12.20 -0.77 28.91
CA ARG A 78 -13.13 0.20 28.31
C ARG A 78 -12.52 1.60 28.25
N GLY A 79 -12.95 2.37 27.27
CA GLY A 79 -12.58 3.77 27.09
C GLY A 79 -11.21 3.97 26.43
N PRO A 80 -10.89 5.22 26.03
CA PRO A 80 -9.66 5.54 25.30
C PRO A 80 -8.40 5.28 26.13
N ASN A 81 -8.46 5.45 27.45
CA ASN A 81 -7.33 5.17 28.34
C ASN A 81 -7.04 3.67 28.42
N GLY A 82 -8.08 2.85 28.60
CA GLY A 82 -7.93 1.39 28.60
C GLY A 82 -7.35 0.86 27.28
N ALA A 83 -7.86 1.37 26.15
CA ALA A 83 -7.32 1.06 24.83
C ALA A 83 -5.84 1.43 24.71
N ARG A 84 -5.47 2.64 25.15
CA ARG A 84 -4.09 3.12 25.13
C ARG A 84 -3.17 2.21 25.93
N ASP A 85 -3.56 1.83 27.14
CA ASP A 85 -2.74 1.00 28.03
C ASP A 85 -2.52 -0.40 27.45
N GLU A 86 -3.56 -1.03 26.92
CA GLU A 86 -3.45 -2.34 26.26
C GLU A 86 -2.52 -2.30 25.05
N PHE A 87 -2.62 -1.26 24.22
CA PHE A 87 -1.73 -1.11 23.06
C PHE A 87 -0.28 -0.89 23.46
N HIS A 88 -0.01 -0.09 24.51
CA HIS A 88 1.35 0.11 25.00
C HIS A 88 1.97 -1.19 25.53
N LEU A 89 1.21 -1.97 26.29
CA LEU A 89 1.67 -3.27 26.78
C LEU A 89 1.93 -4.26 25.64
N ALA A 90 1.03 -4.33 24.65
CA ALA A 90 1.20 -5.19 23.49
C ALA A 90 2.42 -4.77 22.64
N ALA A 91 2.62 -3.48 22.43
CA ALA A 91 3.79 -2.94 21.74
C ALA A 91 5.09 -3.25 22.51
N ALA A 92 5.11 -3.09 23.83
CA ALA A 92 6.24 -3.45 24.67
C ALA A 92 6.60 -4.94 24.54
N ALA A 93 5.61 -5.83 24.64
CA ALA A 93 5.81 -7.27 24.47
C ALA A 93 6.36 -7.62 23.06
N GLN A 94 5.86 -6.96 22.02
CA GLN A 94 6.35 -7.13 20.66
C GLN A 94 7.81 -6.67 20.50
N ASN A 95 8.17 -5.54 21.11
CA ASN A 95 9.54 -5.01 21.10
C ASN A 95 10.50 -5.96 21.83
N LEU A 96 10.12 -6.46 23.01
CA LEU A 96 10.89 -7.46 23.76
C LEU A 96 11.12 -8.73 22.93
N ARG A 97 10.09 -9.22 22.24
CA ARG A 97 10.21 -10.38 21.35
C ARG A 97 11.15 -10.12 20.17
N LYS A 98 11.21 -8.88 19.66
CA LYS A 98 12.16 -8.51 18.60
C LYS A 98 13.59 -8.46 19.14
N LEU A 99 13.81 -7.87 20.32
CA LEU A 99 15.10 -7.82 20.99
C LEU A 99 15.64 -9.24 21.27
N ALA A 100 14.80 -10.14 21.77
CA ALA A 100 15.17 -11.52 22.04
C ALA A 100 15.68 -12.28 20.80
N LYS A 101 15.31 -11.86 19.58
CA LYS A 101 15.83 -12.45 18.32
C LYS A 101 17.18 -11.90 17.90
N LEU A 102 17.56 -10.73 18.39
CA LEU A 102 18.85 -10.10 18.10
C LEU A 102 19.95 -10.57 19.05
N ILE A 103 19.56 -11.06 20.23
CA ILE A 103 20.49 -11.59 21.22
C ILE A 103 20.91 -13.01 20.78
N PRO A 104 22.20 -13.27 20.55
CA PRO A 104 22.69 -14.62 20.26
C PRO A 104 22.39 -15.56 21.42
N VAL A 105 21.94 -16.79 21.12
CA VAL A 105 21.78 -17.82 22.16
C VAL A 105 23.18 -18.23 22.63
N PRO A 106 23.52 -18.10 23.92
CA PRO A 106 24.82 -18.52 24.42
C PRO A 106 24.98 -20.03 24.20
N THR A 107 26.06 -20.42 23.53
CA THR A 107 26.42 -21.84 23.39
C THR A 107 26.79 -22.38 24.77
N PRO A 108 26.17 -23.48 25.23
CA PRO A 108 26.53 -24.08 26.51
C PRO A 108 28.01 -24.50 26.47
N LYS A 109 28.76 -24.14 27.52
CA LYS A 109 30.14 -24.64 27.69
C LYS A 109 30.06 -26.14 28.01
N PRO A 110 30.82 -27.00 27.33
CA PRO A 110 30.93 -28.40 27.74
C PRO A 110 31.46 -28.47 29.17
N ALA A 111 30.97 -29.46 29.91
CA ALA A 111 31.29 -29.72 31.31
C ALA A 111 32.77 -30.04 31.52
#